data_AF-A0A5K7YX49-F1
#
_entry.id   AF-A0A5K7YX49-F1
#
_cell.length_a   1.000
_cell.length_b   1.000
_cell.length_c   1.000
_cell.angle_alpha   90.00
_cell.angle_beta   90.00
_cell.angle_gamma   90.00
#
_symmetry.space_group_name_H-M   'P 1'
#
loop_
_entity.id
_entity.type
_entity.pdbx_description
1 polymer ?
#
loop_
_entity_poly.entity_id
_entity_poly.type
_entity_poly.pdbx_seq_one_letter_code
_entity_poly.pdbx_strand_id
1 'polypeptide(L)'
;MGRIRLHVALDCSAYSLETFILDNIEPGATIATDAWQAYNIIDKERYGRDATNQSQSGNRDSLYGVHLVTTLIKRLIRGTFHGRFEPKYLQNYLDEYVFRFNRRKSANIGKKFMRIVQQVIRSRQITWRTIQWDMDPISESFIVT
;
A
#
# COMPACT_ATOMS: atom_id res chain seq x y z
N MET A 1 9.14 -5.99 -13.39
CA MET A 1 8.43 -5.49 -12.19
C MET A 1 9.35 -5.36 -11.00
N GLY A 2 9.50 -4.13 -10.51
CA GLY A 2 10.32 -3.79 -9.35
C GLY A 2 9.64 -4.06 -8.00
N ARG A 3 10.00 -3.21 -7.02
CA ARG A 3 9.41 -3.17 -5.70
C ARG A 3 8.17 -2.27 -5.69
N ILE A 4 7.23 -2.55 -4.81
CA ILE A 4 6.03 -1.74 -4.60
C ILE A 4 6.05 -1.10 -3.22
N ARG A 5 5.27 -0.02 -3.09
CA ARG A 5 4.96 0.67 -1.84
C ARG A 5 3.48 1.03 -1.88
N LEU A 6 2.79 0.87 -0.77
CA LEU A 6 1.36 1.13 -0.63
C LEU A 6 1.14 1.88 0.67
N HIS A 7 0.27 2.87 0.62
CA HIS A 7 -0.08 3.67 1.79
C HIS A 7 -1.57 4.00 1.73
N VAL A 8 -2.21 3.97 2.89
CA VAL A 8 -3.57 4.48 3.06
C VAL A 8 -3.50 5.99 3.08
N ALA A 9 -3.96 6.63 2.02
CA ALA A 9 -4.10 8.07 2.01
C ALA A 9 -5.23 8.51 2.96
N LEU A 10 -5.04 9.65 3.62
CA LEU A 10 -6.07 10.26 4.47
C LEU A 10 -7.29 10.68 3.64
N ASP A 11 -7.03 11.20 2.44
CA ASP A 11 -8.02 11.65 1.49
C ASP A 11 -7.49 11.57 0.04
N CYS A 12 -8.36 11.95 -0.90
CA CYS A 12 -8.04 12.05 -2.31
C CYS A 12 -7.43 13.42 -2.69
N SER A 13 -6.81 14.14 -1.75
CA SER A 13 -6.23 15.47 -2.01
C SER A 13 -4.83 15.38 -2.65
N ALA A 14 -4.44 16.47 -3.29
CA ALA A 14 -3.08 16.62 -3.82
C ALA A 14 -2.02 16.62 -2.70
N TYR A 15 -2.35 17.11 -1.50
CA TYR A 15 -1.42 17.19 -0.37
C TYR A 15 -1.06 15.81 0.20
N SER A 16 -2.05 14.94 0.39
CA SER A 16 -1.83 13.54 0.80
C SER A 16 -0.93 12.81 -0.20
N LEU A 17 -1.08 13.14 -1.49
CA LEU A 17 -0.30 12.56 -2.56
C LEU A 17 1.15 13.09 -2.61
N GLU A 18 1.33 14.40 -2.44
CA GLU A 18 2.64 15.05 -2.41
C GLU A 18 3.53 14.46 -1.30
N THR A 19 3.00 14.32 -0.09
CA THR A 19 3.73 13.73 1.05
C THR A 19 4.22 12.32 0.71
N PHE A 20 3.35 11.49 0.12
CA PHE A 20 3.72 10.14 -0.28
C PHE A 20 4.82 10.12 -1.34
N ILE A 21 4.80 11.05 -2.30
CA ILE A 21 5.82 11.17 -3.35
C ILE A 21 7.16 11.57 -2.75
N LEU A 22 7.19 12.62 -1.93
CA LEU A 22 8.42 13.15 -1.34
C LEU A 22 9.15 12.12 -0.47
N ASP A 23 8.40 11.28 0.25
CA ASP A 23 8.97 10.26 1.15
C ASP A 23 9.50 9.01 0.41
N ASN A 24 9.02 8.75 -0.82
CA ASN A 24 9.22 7.46 -1.48
C ASN A 24 9.89 7.51 -2.85
N ILE A 25 9.97 8.69 -3.46
CA ILE A 25 10.49 8.90 -4.81
C ILE A 25 11.70 9.83 -4.76
N GLU A 26 12.83 9.32 -5.25
CA GLU A 26 14.08 10.07 -5.34
C GLU A 26 13.95 11.25 -6.34
N PRO A 27 14.48 12.44 -6.02
CA PRO A 27 14.54 13.55 -6.96
C PRO A 27 15.20 13.16 -8.28
N GLY A 28 14.70 13.67 -9.40
CA GLY A 28 15.17 13.33 -10.75
C GLY A 28 14.55 12.06 -11.34
N ALA A 29 13.76 11.29 -10.58
CA ALA A 29 13.02 10.15 -11.12
C ALA A 29 11.86 10.59 -12.03
N THR A 30 11.50 9.72 -12.97
CA THR A 30 10.30 9.90 -13.81
C THR A 30 9.08 9.24 -13.16
N ILE A 31 8.03 10.02 -12.93
CA ILE A 31 6.76 9.58 -12.36
C ILE A 31 5.74 9.39 -13.48
N ALA A 32 5.33 8.14 -13.68
CA ALA A 32 4.24 7.77 -14.59
C ALA A 32 2.88 7.82 -13.86
N THR A 33 1.89 8.54 -14.41
CA THR A 33 0.56 8.74 -13.79
C THR A 33 -0.58 8.57 -14.79
N ASP A 34 -1.81 8.38 -14.30
CA ASP A 34 -3.04 8.23 -15.11
C ASP A 34 -3.64 9.57 -15.58
N ALA A 35 -2.86 10.65 -15.51
CA ALA A 35 -3.26 12.02 -15.81
C ALA A 35 -4.36 12.59 -14.90
N TRP A 36 -4.62 12.00 -13.72
CA TRP A 36 -5.53 12.61 -12.75
C TRP A 36 -5.02 13.97 -12.24
N GLN A 37 -5.91 14.93 -12.03
CA GLN A 37 -5.57 16.33 -11.74
C GLN A 37 -4.82 16.51 -10.41
N ALA A 38 -5.04 15.63 -9.43
CA ALA A 38 -4.34 15.69 -8.14
C ALA A 38 -2.80 15.58 -8.28
N TYR A 39 -2.31 14.96 -9.37
CA TYR A 39 -0.87 14.86 -9.68
C TYR A 39 -0.27 16.18 -10.19
N ASN A 40 -1.05 17.25 -10.36
CA ASN A 40 -0.53 18.54 -10.80
C ASN A 40 0.35 19.25 -9.78
N ILE A 41 0.32 18.80 -8.52
CA ILE A 41 1.22 19.27 -7.46
C ILE A 41 2.66 18.77 -7.62
N ILE A 42 2.90 17.78 -8.49
CA ILE A 42 4.25 17.27 -8.74
C ILE A 42 5.11 18.39 -9.32
N ASP A 43 6.15 18.75 -8.57
CA ASP A 43 7.19 19.68 -8.98
C ASP A 43 7.91 19.15 -10.24
N LYS A 44 7.72 19.86 -11.36
CA LYS A 44 8.29 19.53 -12.66
C LYS A 44 9.77 19.81 -12.75
N GLU A 45 10.31 20.67 -11.88
CA GLU A 45 11.75 20.93 -11.81
C GLU A 45 12.46 19.79 -11.08
N ARG A 46 11.77 19.17 -10.12
CA ARG A 46 12.30 18.07 -9.31
C ARG A 46 12.07 16.68 -9.90
N TYR A 47 11.00 16.47 -10.67
CA TYR A 47 10.62 15.15 -11.19
C TYR A 47 10.25 15.21 -12.68
N GLY A 48 10.68 14.19 -13.43
CA GLY A 48 10.15 13.93 -14.77
C GLY A 48 8.70 13.46 -14.67
N ARG A 49 7.81 13.90 -15.56
CA ARG A 49 6.40 13.48 -15.56
C ARG A 49 6.02 12.83 -16.88
N ASP A 50 5.52 11.60 -16.78
CA ASP A 50 4.89 10.87 -17.88
C ASP A 50 3.40 10.65 -17.55
N ALA A 51 2.54 11.54 -18.05
CA ALA A 51 1.12 11.45 -17.81
C ALA A 51 0.45 10.71 -18.97
N THR A 52 -0.05 9.50 -18.72
CA THR A 52 -0.83 8.75 -19.70
C THR A 52 -2.31 8.84 -19.39
N ASN A 53 -3.07 9.54 -20.23
CA ASN A 53 -4.52 9.41 -20.20
C ASN A 53 -4.94 8.14 -20.95
N GLN A 54 -5.27 7.07 -20.23
CA GLN A 54 -5.59 5.78 -20.84
C GLN A 54 -6.90 5.79 -21.65
N SER A 55 -7.84 6.69 -21.35
CA SER A 55 -9.10 6.80 -22.11
C SER A 55 -8.91 7.46 -23.47
N GLN A 56 -7.89 8.30 -23.62
CA GLN A 56 -7.60 9.04 -24.85
C GLN A 56 -6.46 8.44 -25.68
N SER A 57 -5.45 7.84 -25.04
CA SER A 57 -4.23 7.39 -25.73
C SER A 57 -4.32 6.00 -26.35
N GLY A 58 -5.28 5.16 -25.93
CA GLY A 58 -5.32 3.73 -26.28
C GLY A 58 -4.16 2.89 -25.73
N ASN A 59 -3.13 3.53 -25.17
CA ASN A 59 -1.94 2.91 -24.62
C ASN A 59 -2.22 2.44 -23.18
N ARG A 60 -2.58 1.16 -23.05
CA ARG A 60 -2.87 0.52 -21.75
C ARG A 60 -1.62 0.06 -21.00
N ASP A 61 -0.46 0.06 -21.65
CA ASP A 61 0.73 -0.62 -21.14
C ASP A 61 1.52 0.23 -20.13
N SER A 62 1.48 1.56 -20.24
CA SER A 62 2.31 2.45 -19.40
C SER A 62 2.08 2.30 -17.89
N LEU A 63 0.87 1.92 -17.49
CA LEU A 63 0.48 1.72 -16.07
C LEU A 63 0.15 0.26 -15.74
N TYR A 64 0.51 -0.69 -16.61
CA TYR A 64 0.23 -2.11 -16.42
C TYR A 64 0.63 -2.60 -15.02
N GLY A 65 1.78 -2.11 -14.52
CA GLY A 65 2.29 -2.50 -13.21
C GLY A 65 1.38 -2.18 -12.04
N VAL A 66 0.85 -0.96 -12.02
CA VAL A 66 -0.07 -0.49 -10.97
C VAL A 66 -1.39 -1.25 -11.07
N HIS A 67 -1.93 -1.41 -12.28
CA HIS A 67 -3.19 -2.13 -12.50
C HIS A 67 -3.12 -3.61 -12.09
N LEU A 68 -2.01 -4.28 -12.37
CA LEU A 68 -1.80 -5.66 -11.93
C LEU A 68 -1.77 -5.74 -10.40
N VAL A 69 -1.01 -4.87 -9.75
CA VAL A 69 -0.90 -4.84 -8.28
C VAL A 69 -2.26 -4.58 -7.64
N THR A 70 -3.00 -3.60 -8.13
CA THR A 70 -4.37 -3.29 -7.68
C THR A 70 -5.31 -4.49 -7.84
N THR A 71 -5.21 -5.22 -8.96
CA THR A 71 -6.02 -6.43 -9.21
C THR A 71 -5.67 -7.55 -8.23
N LEU A 72 -4.38 -7.75 -7.95
CA LEU A 72 -3.92 -8.77 -7.01
C LEU A 72 -4.35 -8.48 -5.56
N ILE A 73 -4.32 -7.21 -5.15
CA ILE A 73 -4.79 -6.79 -3.82
C ILE A 73 -6.29 -7.05 -3.69
N LYS A 74 -7.09 -6.65 -4.69
CA LYS A 74 -8.54 -6.95 -4.71
C LYS A 74 -8.82 -8.46 -4.60
N ARG A 75 -7.98 -9.29 -5.24
CA ARG A 75 -8.09 -10.76 -5.14
C ARG A 75 -7.69 -11.26 -3.75
N LEU A 76 -6.64 -10.74 -3.13
CA LEU A 76 -6.23 -11.09 -1.77
C LEU A 76 -7.36 -10.79 -0.78
N ILE A 77 -7.95 -9.61 -0.88
CA ILE A 77 -9.05 -9.17 0.00
C ILE A 77 -10.24 -10.13 -0.11
N ARG A 78 -10.68 -10.45 -1.32
CA ARG A 78 -11.81 -11.37 -1.52
C ARG A 78 -11.49 -12.82 -1.17
N GLY A 79 -10.24 -13.26 -1.41
CA GLY A 79 -9.83 -14.64 -1.23
C GLY A 79 -9.38 -14.96 0.19
N THR A 80 -8.27 -14.36 0.62
CA THR A 80 -7.63 -14.65 1.91
C THR A 80 -8.39 -14.05 3.07
N PHE A 81 -8.85 -12.82 2.92
CA PHE A 81 -9.58 -12.13 3.98
C PHE A 81 -11.09 -12.36 3.90
N HIS A 82 -11.58 -13.13 2.92
CA HIS A 82 -13.01 -13.41 2.71
C HIS A 82 -13.89 -12.14 2.68
N GLY A 83 -13.33 -11.02 2.23
CA GLY A 83 -14.00 -9.71 2.23
C GLY A 83 -14.01 -8.99 3.59
N ARG A 84 -13.51 -9.59 4.68
CA ARG A 84 -13.35 -8.93 5.97
C ARG A 84 -12.17 -7.98 5.93
N PHE A 85 -12.45 -6.68 6.05
CA PHE A 85 -11.43 -5.66 5.95
C PHE A 85 -11.77 -4.50 6.89
N GLU A 86 -11.16 -4.52 8.07
CA GLU A 86 -11.39 -3.50 9.08
C GLU A 86 -10.49 -2.28 8.82
N PRO A 87 -11.03 -1.05 8.76
CA PRO A 87 -10.25 0.14 8.45
C PRO A 87 -9.03 0.35 9.35
N LYS A 88 -9.13 0.00 10.64
CA LYS A 88 -8.02 0.11 11.62
C LYS A 88 -6.81 -0.76 11.30
N TYR A 89 -6.99 -1.85 10.54
CA TYR A 89 -5.91 -2.76 10.14
C TYR A 89 -5.50 -2.59 8.68
N LEU A 90 -6.11 -1.64 7.96
CA LEU A 90 -5.93 -1.46 6.52
C LEU A 90 -4.45 -1.33 6.13
N GLN A 91 -3.70 -0.45 6.80
CA GLN A 91 -2.27 -0.28 6.53
C GLN A 91 -1.48 -1.56 6.83
N ASN A 92 -1.80 -2.30 7.90
CA ASN A 92 -1.13 -3.55 8.25
C ASN A 92 -1.31 -4.62 7.16
N TYR A 93 -2.51 -4.74 6.58
CA TYR A 93 -2.76 -5.65 5.47
C TYR A 93 -1.96 -5.28 4.22
N LEU A 94 -1.88 -3.98 3.90
CA LEU A 94 -1.08 -3.49 2.78
C LEU A 94 0.41 -3.71 3.02
N ASP A 95 0.92 -3.47 4.23
CA ASP A 95 2.32 -3.69 4.59
C ASP A 95 2.73 -5.17 4.52
N GLU A 96 1.86 -6.08 4.96
CA GLU A 96 2.06 -7.52 4.81
C GLU A 96 2.13 -7.91 3.32
N TYR A 97 1.20 -7.39 2.50
CA TYR A 97 1.20 -7.63 1.07
C TYR A 97 2.48 -7.10 0.39
N VAL A 98 2.88 -5.87 0.71
CA VAL A 98 4.12 -5.24 0.23
C VAL A 98 5.34 -6.07 0.65
N PHE A 99 5.37 -6.56 1.89
CA PHE A 99 6.45 -7.40 2.40
C PHE A 99 6.60 -8.68 1.57
N ARG A 100 5.49 -9.38 1.32
CA ARG A 100 5.43 -10.60 0.52
C ARG A 100 5.79 -10.34 -0.94
N PHE A 101 5.18 -9.34 -1.57
CA PHE A 101 5.40 -9.00 -2.97
C PHE A 101 6.87 -8.66 -3.21
N ASN A 102 7.47 -7.80 -2.38
CA ASN A 102 8.86 -7.36 -2.55
C ASN A 102 9.89 -8.46 -2.29
N ARG A 103 9.49 -9.61 -1.72
CA ARG A 103 10.35 -10.76 -1.43
C ARG A 103 9.93 -12.05 -2.14
N ARG A 104 8.98 -11.97 -3.08
CA ARG A 104 8.44 -13.13 -3.82
C ARG A 104 9.51 -13.94 -4.55
N LYS A 105 10.57 -13.28 -5.03
CA LYS A 105 11.70 -13.91 -5.73
C LYS A 105 12.83 -14.39 -4.81
N SER A 106 12.71 -14.22 -3.49
CA SER A 106 13.75 -14.67 -2.55
C SER A 106 13.74 -16.20 -2.48
N ALA A 107 14.81 -16.82 -2.98
CA ALA A 107 15.01 -18.27 -2.96
C ALA A 107 15.24 -18.82 -1.54
N ASN A 108 15.81 -18.01 -0.65
CA ASN A 108 16.09 -18.42 0.72
C ASN A 108 14.96 -17.97 1.66
N ILE A 109 14.28 -18.94 2.28
CA ILE A 109 13.18 -18.68 3.22
C ILE A 109 13.66 -18.12 4.55
N GLY A 110 14.83 -18.55 5.04
CA GLY A 110 15.44 -18.02 6.26
C GLY A 110 15.71 -16.52 6.18
N LYS A 111 16.08 -16.01 4.99
CA LYS A 111 16.22 -14.55 4.76
C LYS A 111 14.90 -13.80 4.90
N LYS A 112 13.74 -14.42 4.57
CA LYS A 112 12.43 -13.79 4.78
C LYS A 112 12.13 -13.69 6.27
N PHE A 113 12.31 -14.78 7.01
CA PHE A 113 12.15 -14.81 8.46
C PHE A 113 13.05 -13.78 9.15
N MET A 114 14.34 -13.74 8.79
CA MET A 114 15.27 -12.77 9.37
C MET A 114 14.85 -11.32 9.12
N ARG A 115 14.21 -11.02 7.97
CA ARG A 115 13.67 -9.68 7.72
C ARG A 115 12.48 -9.35 8.61
N ILE A 116 11.64 -10.32 8.96
CA ILE A 116 10.56 -10.12 9.95
C ILE A 116 11.19 -9.81 11.31
N VAL A 117 12.14 -10.63 11.77
CA VAL A 117 12.83 -10.41 13.05
C VAL A 117 13.46 -9.01 13.13
N GLN A 118 14.14 -8.57 12.07
CA GLN A 118 14.70 -7.22 12.01
C GLN A 118 13.64 -6.11 12.08
N GLN A 119 12.46 -6.32 11.50
CA GLN A 119 11.35 -5.36 11.60
C GLN A 119 10.75 -5.35 13.00
N VAL A 120 10.57 -6.51 13.63
CA VAL A 120 10.07 -6.64 15.01
C VAL A 120 10.99 -5.90 15.99
N ILE A 121 12.31 -6.09 15.88
CA ILE A 121 13.29 -5.41 16.76
C ILE A 121 13.22 -3.88 16.64
N ARG A 122 12.91 -3.36 15.44
CA ARG A 122 12.78 -1.91 15.18
C ARG A 122 11.40 -1.36 15.54
N SER A 123 10.40 -2.23 15.63
CA SER A 123 9.03 -1.82 15.93
C SER A 123 8.89 -1.46 17.40
N ARG A 124 7.96 -0.55 17.70
CA ARG A 124 7.63 -0.20 19.09
C ARG A 124 7.08 -1.44 19.80
N GLN A 125 7.65 -1.75 20.96
CA GLN A 125 7.14 -2.83 21.80
C GLN A 125 5.74 -2.47 22.32
N ILE A 126 4.77 -3.34 22.05
CA ILE A 126 3.41 -3.24 22.56
C ILE A 126 3.34 -4.11 23.83
N THR A 127 2.86 -3.53 24.92
CA THR A 127 2.68 -4.26 26.19
C THR A 127 1.26 -4.80 26.29
N TRP A 128 1.05 -5.85 27.09
CA TRP A 128 -0.29 -6.39 27.33
C TRP A 128 -1.32 -5.34 27.74
N ARG A 129 -0.92 -4.35 28.56
CA ARG A 129 -1.80 -3.26 29.01
C ARG A 129 -2.25 -2.33 27.88
N THR A 130 -1.47 -2.25 26.81
CA THR A 130 -1.76 -1.40 25.64
C THR A 130 -2.53 -2.15 24.54
N ILE A 131 -2.69 -3.46 24.66
CA ILE A 131 -3.54 -4.24 23.76
C ILE A 131 -4.98 -4.01 24.24
N GLN A 132 -5.69 -3.10 23.57
CA GLN A 132 -7.13 -3.01 23.72
C GLN A 132 -7.72 -4.23 23.02
N TRP A 133 -8.40 -5.08 23.79
CA TRP A 133 -9.20 -6.15 23.21
C TRP A 133 -10.37 -5.49 22.49
N ASP A 134 -10.29 -5.43 21.16
CA ASP A 134 -11.45 -5.14 20.35
C ASP A 134 -12.46 -6.26 20.56
N MET A 135 -13.54 -5.93 21.27
CA MET A 135 -14.79 -6.66 21.14
C MET A 135 -15.27 -6.37 19.72
N ASP A 136 -15.29 -7.39 18.87
CA ASP A 136 -15.84 -7.28 17.51
C ASP A 136 -17.21 -6.58 17.57
N PRO A 137 -17.61 -5.75 16.58
CA PRO A 137 -18.98 -5.21 16.51
C PRO A 137 -20.05 -6.32 16.50
N ILE A 138 -19.65 -7.53 16.08
CA ILE A 138 -20.45 -8.74 16.15
C ILE A 138 -20.66 -9.19 17.60
N SER A 139 -19.65 -9.06 18.47
CA SER A 139 -19.74 -9.43 19.89
C SER A 139 -20.64 -8.49 20.71
N GLU A 140 -20.81 -7.22 20.33
CA GLU A 140 -21.79 -6.32 20.95
C GLU A 140 -23.23 -6.84 20.77
N SER A 141 -23.52 -7.50 19.65
CA SER A 141 -24.85 -8.09 19.40
C SER A 141 -25.17 -9.35 20.24
N PHE A 142 -24.16 -9.93 20.91
CA PHE A 142 -24.32 -11.13 21.77
C PHE A 142 -24.26 -10.82 23.27
N ILE A 143 -24.06 -9.56 23.66
CA ILE A 143 -23.97 -9.16 25.08
C ILE A 143 -25.31 -8.62 25.61
N VAL A 144 -26.26 -8.35 24.72
CA VAL A 144 -27.63 -7.97 25.08
C VAL A 144 -28.55 -9.18 24.90
N THR A 145 -28.52 -10.10 25.86
CA THR A 145 -29.62 -11.06 26.15
C THR A 145 -29.54 -11.44 27.62
#